data_AF-A0A7R9ZS10-F1
#
_entry.id   AF-A0A7R9ZS10-F1
#
_cell.length_a   1.000
_cell.length_b   1.000
_cell.length_c   1.000
_cell.angle_alpha   90.00
_cell.angle_beta   90.00
_cell.angle_gamma   90.00
#
_symmetry.space_group_name_H-M   'P 1'
#
loop_
_entity.id
_entity.type
_entity.pdbx_description
1 polymer ?
#
loop_
_entity_poly.entity_id
_entity_poly.type
_entity_poly.pdbx_seq_one_letter_code
_entity_poly.pdbx_strand_id
1 'polypeptide(L)'
;MQTIRVKTITRNIARPLWLRFFASPPTIKGPSQQLKSWESGARAVKNTQVENQYLEHIREVHDPSSHLKTIEDELKGTIGQALGKQGQKVLGGLQRMEAQRQVYLETGDAAAAQQYNEERERTLKYRWELIVHRQAVGFTVGNHSYVLEKFPIPEKLAVGDEDVAEQEQEQPKEKKKKFGDQLDWWQRVGRWR
;
A
#
# COMPACT_ATOMS: atom_id res chain seq x y z
N MET A 1 4.94 46.79 29.33
CA MET A 1 4.79 45.34 29.58
C MET A 1 3.34 44.96 29.30
N GLN A 2 3.04 44.40 28.14
CA GLN A 2 1.68 43.97 27.76
C GLN A 2 1.62 42.44 27.78
N THR A 3 0.70 41.92 28.57
CA THR A 3 0.43 40.49 28.75
C THR A 3 -0.59 40.01 27.72
N ILE A 4 -0.17 39.08 26.85
CA ILE A 4 -1.03 38.46 25.84
C ILE A 4 -1.67 37.21 26.47
N ARG A 5 -3.00 37.24 26.64
CA ARG A 5 -3.80 36.07 27.08
C ARG A 5 -4.18 35.21 25.88
N VAL A 6 -3.73 33.96 25.88
CA VAL A 6 -4.10 32.92 24.91
C VAL A 6 -5.43 32.29 25.34
N LYS A 7 -6.48 32.42 24.52
CA LYS A 7 -7.78 31.75 24.73
C LYS A 7 -7.74 30.35 24.11
N THR A 8 -7.90 29.33 24.93
CA THR A 8 -8.11 27.93 24.53
C THR A 8 -9.51 27.75 23.93
N ILE A 9 -9.57 27.33 22.67
CA ILE A 9 -10.80 26.97 21.96
C ILE A 9 -11.01 25.45 22.10
N THR A 10 -11.91 25.05 22.99
CA THR A 10 -12.40 23.67 23.09
C THR A 10 -13.44 23.43 22.00
N ARG A 11 -13.11 22.63 20.98
CA ARG A 11 -14.08 22.18 19.96
C ARG A 11 -14.81 20.95 20.46
N ASN A 12 -16.12 21.13 20.67
CA ASN A 12 -17.09 20.13 21.06
C ASN A 12 -17.46 19.29 19.82
N ILE A 13 -17.07 18.01 19.79
CA ILE A 13 -17.37 17.10 18.67
C ILE A 13 -18.74 16.46 18.93
N ALA A 14 -19.78 17.05 18.36
CA ALA A 14 -21.12 16.46 18.32
C ALA A 14 -21.09 15.19 17.44
N ARG A 15 -21.43 14.04 18.03
CA ARG A 15 -21.64 12.79 17.30
C ARG A 15 -23.00 12.84 16.56
N PRO A 16 -23.04 12.56 15.26
CA PRO A 16 -24.31 12.58 14.53
C PRO A 16 -25.11 11.29 14.81
N LEU A 17 -26.29 11.48 15.40
CA LEU A 17 -27.34 10.49 15.57
C LEU A 17 -27.99 10.16 14.21
N TRP A 18 -27.45 9.16 13.50
CA TRP A 18 -28.14 8.51 12.38
C TRP A 18 -28.40 7.05 12.72
N LEU A 19 -29.21 6.84 13.76
CA LEU A 19 -29.97 5.62 13.97
C LEU A 19 -31.43 5.98 13.71
N ARG A 20 -31.97 5.62 12.53
CA ARG A 20 -33.38 5.24 12.35
C ARG A 20 -33.72 4.91 10.90
N PHE A 21 -34.59 3.88 10.78
CA PHE A 21 -35.35 3.41 9.61
C PHE A 21 -34.70 2.33 8.73
N PHE A 22 -34.70 1.09 9.26
CA PHE A 22 -34.89 -0.10 8.43
C PHE A 22 -36.39 -0.21 8.06
N ALA A 23 -36.78 0.40 6.95
CA ALA A 23 -38.04 0.09 6.29
C ALA A 23 -37.83 -1.18 5.45
N SER A 24 -38.63 -2.22 5.67
CA SER A 24 -38.61 -3.42 4.84
C SER A 24 -39.04 -3.06 3.41
N PRO A 25 -38.26 -3.42 2.38
CA PRO A 25 -38.61 -3.11 1.00
C PRO A 25 -39.85 -3.90 0.54
N PRO A 26 -40.71 -3.33 -0.31
CA PRO A 26 -41.90 -4.00 -0.82
C PRO A 26 -41.52 -5.18 -1.72
N THR A 27 -42.19 -6.31 -1.52
CA THR A 27 -42.04 -7.53 -2.33
C THR A 27 -42.66 -7.32 -3.71
N ILE A 28 -41.84 -6.96 -4.69
CA ILE A 28 -42.21 -6.87 -6.11
C ILE A 28 -42.29 -8.29 -6.69
N LYS A 29 -43.50 -8.74 -7.06
CA LYS A 29 -43.72 -9.98 -7.81
C LYS A 29 -43.39 -9.74 -9.29
N GLY A 30 -42.15 -9.97 -9.67
CA GLY A 30 -41.68 -9.93 -11.06
C GLY A 30 -42.11 -11.18 -11.85
N PRO A 31 -42.14 -11.09 -13.21
CA PRO A 31 -42.55 -12.19 -14.09
C PRO A 31 -41.69 -13.44 -13.87
N SER A 32 -42.35 -14.54 -13.51
CA SER A 32 -41.77 -15.81 -13.02
C SER A 32 -41.13 -16.71 -14.09
N GLN A 33 -40.67 -16.15 -15.19
CA GLN A 33 -39.80 -16.89 -16.11
C GLN A 33 -38.48 -16.14 -16.22
N GLN A 34 -37.54 -16.56 -15.37
CA GLN A 34 -36.11 -16.32 -15.59
C GLN A 34 -35.70 -17.11 -16.85
N LEU A 35 -36.07 -16.60 -18.02
CA LEU A 35 -35.29 -16.85 -19.21
C LEU A 35 -33.88 -16.36 -18.86
N LYS A 36 -32.92 -17.28 -18.90
CA LYS A 36 -31.50 -17.02 -18.64
C LYS A 36 -31.11 -15.81 -19.49
N SER A 37 -31.03 -14.62 -18.90
CA SER A 37 -30.75 -13.37 -19.62
C SER A 37 -29.41 -13.45 -20.37
N TRP A 38 -28.48 -14.25 -19.84
CA TRP A 38 -27.22 -14.59 -20.50
C TRP A 38 -27.37 -15.41 -21.78
N GLU A 39 -28.42 -16.22 -21.91
CA GLU A 39 -28.66 -17.12 -23.04
C GLU A 39 -29.21 -16.36 -24.26
N SER A 40 -30.01 -15.30 -24.02
CA SER A 40 -30.41 -14.35 -25.07
C SER A 40 -29.24 -13.51 -25.57
N GLY A 41 -28.35 -13.07 -24.67
CA GLY A 41 -27.11 -12.38 -25.04
C GLY A 41 -26.16 -13.30 -25.82
N ALA A 42 -25.97 -14.54 -25.36
CA ALA A 42 -25.12 -15.52 -26.03
C ALA A 42 -25.69 -15.93 -27.40
N ARG A 43 -27.02 -16.05 -27.57
CA ARG A 43 -27.64 -16.28 -28.88
C ARG A 43 -27.49 -15.10 -29.84
N ALA A 44 -27.56 -13.86 -29.36
CA ALA A 44 -27.31 -12.67 -30.17
C ALA A 44 -25.85 -12.59 -30.67
N VAL A 45 -24.89 -13.07 -29.85
CA VAL A 45 -23.46 -13.17 -30.22
C VAL A 45 -23.19 -14.35 -31.16
N LYS A 46 -24.03 -15.41 -31.14
CA LYS A 46 -23.96 -16.56 -32.07
C LYS A 46 -24.39 -16.25 -33.51
N ASN A 47 -24.66 -15.00 -33.87
CA ASN A 47 -24.71 -14.56 -35.29
C ASN A 47 -23.31 -14.57 -35.92
N THR A 48 -22.60 -15.69 -35.84
CA THR A 48 -21.30 -15.91 -36.49
C THR A 48 -21.45 -16.33 -37.95
N GLN A 49 -22.68 -16.52 -38.45
CA GLN A 49 -22.97 -16.92 -39.83
C GLN A 49 -23.49 -15.78 -40.71
N VAL A 50 -23.76 -14.61 -40.15
CA VAL A 50 -24.15 -13.43 -40.94
C VAL A 50 -22.88 -12.64 -41.23
N GLU A 51 -22.40 -12.72 -42.47
CA GLU A 51 -21.34 -11.85 -43.00
C GLU A 51 -21.84 -10.41 -43.03
N ASN A 52 -21.66 -9.69 -41.93
CA ASN A 52 -21.88 -8.25 -41.88
C ASN A 52 -20.53 -7.56 -42.08
N GLN A 53 -20.33 -6.99 -43.27
CA GLN A 53 -19.10 -6.27 -43.63
C GLN A 53 -18.70 -5.20 -42.60
N TYR A 54 -19.68 -4.56 -41.95
CA TYR A 54 -19.42 -3.57 -40.91
C TYR A 54 -18.84 -4.18 -39.63
N LEU A 55 -19.32 -5.36 -39.22
CA LEU A 55 -18.80 -6.04 -38.03
C LEU A 55 -17.40 -6.63 -38.29
N GLU A 56 -17.14 -7.11 -39.50
CA GLU A 56 -15.79 -7.55 -39.89
C GLU A 56 -14.80 -6.37 -39.90
N HIS A 57 -15.20 -5.20 -40.42
CA HIS A 57 -14.37 -4.00 -40.32
C HIS A 57 -14.08 -3.59 -38.87
N ILE A 58 -15.08 -3.67 -37.96
CA ILE A 58 -14.86 -3.42 -36.53
C ILE A 58 -13.91 -4.43 -35.91
N ARG A 59 -14.03 -5.72 -36.26
CA ARG A 59 -13.14 -6.79 -35.77
C ARG A 59 -11.71 -6.61 -36.26
N GLU A 60 -11.53 -6.17 -37.51
CA GLU A 60 -10.23 -5.89 -38.11
C GLU A 60 -9.56 -4.66 -37.50
N VAL A 61 -10.34 -3.59 -37.25
CA VAL A 61 -9.81 -2.33 -36.69
C VAL A 61 -9.61 -2.40 -35.18
N HIS A 62 -10.43 -3.17 -34.46
CA HIS A 62 -10.41 -3.26 -33.01
C HIS A 62 -10.22 -4.70 -32.54
N ASP A 63 -8.97 -5.19 -32.58
CA ASP A 63 -8.60 -6.42 -31.89
C ASP A 63 -8.56 -6.17 -30.37
N PRO A 64 -9.46 -6.78 -29.58
CA PRO A 64 -9.46 -6.61 -28.13
C PRO A 64 -8.13 -7.00 -27.48
N SER A 65 -7.41 -7.95 -28.08
CA SER A 65 -6.11 -8.41 -27.59
C SER A 65 -5.06 -7.29 -27.66
N SER A 66 -5.09 -6.50 -28.74
CA SER A 66 -4.21 -5.34 -28.91
C SER A 66 -4.46 -4.28 -27.84
N HIS A 67 -5.73 -3.94 -27.55
CA HIS A 67 -6.10 -2.94 -26.56
C HIS A 67 -5.75 -3.38 -25.13
N LEU A 68 -5.99 -4.66 -24.79
CA LEU A 68 -5.60 -5.20 -23.50
C LEU A 68 -4.09 -5.09 -23.28
N LYS A 69 -3.30 -5.40 -24.30
CA LYS A 69 -1.84 -5.26 -24.24
C LYS A 69 -1.41 -3.81 -24.02
N THR A 70 -2.01 -2.85 -24.73
CA THR A 70 -1.72 -1.42 -24.53
C THR A 70 -2.00 -0.98 -23.09
N ILE A 71 -3.16 -1.35 -22.55
CA ILE A 71 -3.53 -1.03 -21.16
C ILE A 71 -2.57 -1.69 -20.16
N GLU A 72 -2.18 -2.95 -20.39
CA GLU A 72 -1.20 -3.63 -19.55
C GLU A 72 0.15 -2.91 -19.53
N ASP A 73 0.64 -2.47 -20.68
CA ASP A 73 1.92 -1.79 -20.80
C ASP A 73 1.88 -0.39 -20.14
N GLU A 74 0.77 0.34 -20.28
CA GLU A 74 0.53 1.59 -19.56
C GLU A 74 0.49 1.38 -18.04
N LEU A 75 -0.19 0.34 -17.56
CA LEU A 75 -0.25 -0.01 -16.14
C LEU A 75 1.13 -0.41 -15.61
N LYS A 76 1.90 -1.24 -16.33
CA LYS A 76 3.28 -1.59 -15.97
C LYS A 76 4.15 -0.34 -15.89
N GLY A 77 4.00 0.60 -16.83
CA GLY A 77 4.72 1.87 -16.84
C GLY A 77 4.42 2.73 -15.60
N THR A 78 3.14 2.93 -15.28
CA THR A 78 2.72 3.73 -14.12
C THR A 78 3.15 3.10 -12.79
N ILE A 79 3.05 1.78 -12.66
CA ILE A 79 3.54 1.02 -11.50
C ILE A 79 5.05 1.15 -11.36
N GLY A 80 5.80 0.98 -12.45
CA GLY A 80 7.25 1.12 -12.47
C GLY A 80 7.70 2.52 -12.02
N GLN A 81 7.03 3.57 -12.50
CA GLN A 81 7.30 4.94 -12.07
C GLN A 81 7.00 5.15 -10.57
N ALA A 82 5.90 4.61 -10.06
CA ALA A 82 5.55 4.72 -8.65
C ALA A 82 6.57 4.03 -7.73
N LEU A 83 7.01 2.82 -8.11
CA LEU A 83 8.08 2.09 -7.41
C LEU A 83 9.41 2.83 -7.47
N GLY A 84 9.76 3.39 -8.63
CA GLY A 84 10.96 4.21 -8.82
C GLY A 84 10.98 5.43 -7.90
N LYS A 85 9.87 6.19 -7.85
CA LYS A 85 9.73 7.35 -6.96
C LYS A 85 9.87 6.95 -5.48
N GLN A 86 9.31 5.81 -5.09
CA GLN A 86 9.42 5.34 -3.71
C GLN A 86 10.86 4.89 -3.38
N GLY A 87 11.55 4.21 -4.31
CA GLY A 87 12.97 3.90 -4.17
C GLY A 87 13.85 5.14 -4.03
N GLN A 88 13.56 6.20 -4.80
CA GLN A 88 14.27 7.48 -4.70
C GLN A 88 14.13 8.13 -3.32
N LYS A 89 12.97 8.01 -2.65
CA LYS A 89 12.80 8.51 -1.27
C LYS A 89 13.74 7.79 -0.29
N VAL A 90 13.88 6.47 -0.42
CA VAL A 90 14.79 5.68 0.43
C VAL A 90 16.24 6.12 0.18
N LEU A 91 16.66 6.25 -1.07
CA LEU A 91 18.02 6.71 -1.42
C LEU A 91 18.29 8.13 -0.90
N GLY A 92 17.34 9.06 -1.07
CA GLY A 92 17.47 10.41 -0.54
C GLY A 92 17.47 10.47 0.99
N GLY A 93 16.83 9.52 1.66
CA GLY A 93 16.95 9.32 3.11
C GLY A 93 18.35 8.87 3.51
N LEU A 94 18.91 7.86 2.83
CA LEU A 94 20.26 7.36 3.06
C LEU A 94 21.34 8.44 2.84
N GLN A 95 21.21 9.27 1.79
CA GLN A 95 22.14 10.39 1.55
C GLN A 95 22.10 11.42 2.68
N ARG A 96 20.91 11.75 3.19
CA ARG A 96 20.76 12.67 4.33
C ARG A 96 21.32 12.08 5.62
N MET A 97 21.10 10.79 5.86
CA MET A 97 21.73 10.08 6.97
C MET A 97 23.25 10.15 6.88
N GLU A 98 23.85 9.86 5.73
CA GLU A 98 25.32 9.89 5.59
C GLU A 98 25.87 11.31 5.82
N ALA A 99 25.17 12.34 5.34
CA ALA A 99 25.56 13.73 5.62
C ALA A 99 25.56 14.04 7.13
N GLN A 100 24.53 13.62 7.87
CA GLN A 100 24.48 13.81 9.33
C GLN A 100 25.53 12.97 10.07
N ARG A 101 25.80 11.77 9.57
CA ARG A 101 26.86 10.90 10.09
C ARG A 101 28.23 11.56 9.93
N GLN A 102 28.50 12.18 8.78
CA GLN A 102 29.75 12.89 8.56
C GLN A 102 29.89 14.09 9.52
N VAL A 103 28.83 14.87 9.71
CA VAL A 103 28.82 15.98 10.68
C VAL A 103 29.08 15.46 12.10
N TYR A 104 28.45 14.35 12.49
CA TYR A 104 28.69 13.71 13.80
C TYR A 104 30.14 13.24 13.97
N LEU A 105 30.74 12.65 12.94
CA LEU A 105 32.14 12.22 12.99
C LEU A 105 33.12 13.40 13.11
N GLU A 106 32.78 14.55 12.54
CA GLU A 106 33.61 15.76 12.58
C GLU A 106 33.47 16.53 13.90
N THR A 107 32.25 16.68 14.41
CA THR A 107 31.97 17.53 15.58
C THR A 107 31.86 16.75 16.89
N GLY A 108 31.46 15.47 16.83
CA GLY A 108 31.11 14.68 18.01
C GLY A 108 29.83 15.14 18.71
N ASP A 109 29.02 16.01 18.08
CA ASP A 109 27.85 16.62 18.71
C ASP A 109 26.66 15.64 18.81
N ALA A 110 26.08 15.53 20.00
CA ALA A 110 24.90 14.71 20.26
C ALA A 110 23.68 15.13 19.39
N ALA A 111 23.57 16.41 19.05
CA ALA A 111 22.50 16.91 18.18
C ALA A 111 22.56 16.28 16.77
N ALA A 112 23.76 16.09 16.22
CA ALA A 112 23.94 15.45 14.92
C ALA A 112 23.53 13.96 14.96
N ALA A 113 23.84 13.27 16.06
CA ALA A 113 23.40 11.88 16.27
C ALA A 113 21.87 11.76 16.37
N GLN A 114 21.19 12.69 17.04
CA GLN A 114 19.72 12.73 17.10
C GLN A 114 19.12 12.93 15.71
N GLN A 115 19.61 13.89 14.93
CA GLN A 115 19.12 14.14 13.57
C GLN A 115 19.35 12.93 12.65
N TYR A 116 20.49 12.27 12.75
CA TYR A 116 20.76 11.02 12.04
C TYR A 116 19.73 9.94 12.40
N ASN A 117 19.42 9.77 13.69
CA ASN A 117 18.47 8.78 14.16
C ASN A 117 17.04 9.08 13.68
N GLU A 118 16.62 10.35 13.66
CA GLU A 118 15.34 10.75 13.07
C GLU A 118 15.25 10.45 11.57
N GLU A 119 16.30 10.80 10.80
CA GLU A 119 16.34 10.49 9.37
C GLU A 119 16.36 8.98 9.12
N ARG A 120 16.98 8.20 10.01
CA ARG A 120 16.95 6.74 9.99
C ARG A 120 15.54 6.19 10.13
N GLU A 121 14.76 6.68 11.08
CA GLU A 121 13.36 6.26 11.26
C GLU A 121 12.49 6.60 10.05
N ARG A 122 12.65 7.80 9.49
CA ARG A 122 11.98 8.21 8.24
C ARG A 122 12.35 7.27 7.10
N THR A 123 13.63 6.94 6.96
CA THR A 123 14.14 6.03 5.91
C THR A 123 13.61 4.61 6.08
N LEU A 124 13.53 4.12 7.32
CA LEU A 124 12.91 2.83 7.64
C LEU A 124 11.44 2.79 7.22
N LYS A 125 10.69 3.87 7.49
CA LYS A 125 9.30 4.00 7.04
C LYS A 125 9.19 3.97 5.50
N TYR A 126 10.02 4.73 4.79
CA TYR A 126 10.03 4.71 3.32
C TYR A 126 10.37 3.32 2.76
N ARG A 127 11.30 2.59 3.40
CA ARG A 127 11.66 1.22 3.03
C ARG A 127 10.49 0.27 3.25
N TRP A 128 9.77 0.39 4.36
CA TRP A 128 8.57 -0.40 4.60
C TRP A 128 7.48 -0.12 3.55
N GLU A 129 7.21 1.15 3.26
CA GLU A 129 6.26 1.55 2.20
C GLU A 129 6.64 0.96 0.83
N LEU A 130 7.95 0.91 0.51
CA LEU A 130 8.44 0.28 -0.72
C LEU A 130 8.15 -1.22 -0.77
N ILE A 131 8.34 -1.94 0.35
CA ILE A 131 8.01 -3.37 0.46
C ILE A 131 6.52 -3.59 0.22
N VAL A 132 5.67 -2.78 0.87
CA VAL A 132 4.20 -2.86 0.73
C VAL A 132 3.78 -2.60 -0.71
N HIS A 133 4.31 -1.56 -1.35
CA HIS A 133 4.01 -1.29 -2.77
C HIS A 133 4.42 -2.44 -3.68
N ARG A 134 5.60 -3.02 -3.47
CA ARG A 134 6.04 -4.18 -4.26
C ARG A 134 5.12 -5.39 -4.06
N GLN A 135 4.68 -5.64 -2.83
CA GLN A 135 3.75 -6.73 -2.54
C GLN A 135 2.39 -6.50 -3.21
N ALA A 136 1.88 -5.27 -3.21
CA ALA A 136 0.62 -4.91 -3.87
C ALA A 136 0.67 -5.13 -5.39
N VAL A 137 1.85 -5.02 -6.00
CA VAL A 137 2.09 -5.28 -7.44
C VAL A 137 2.25 -6.78 -7.74
N GLY A 138 2.37 -7.62 -6.72
CA GLY A 138 2.49 -9.08 -6.88
C GLY A 138 3.91 -9.62 -6.67
N PHE A 139 4.88 -8.80 -6.26
CA PHE A 139 6.19 -9.30 -5.83
C PHE A 139 6.06 -9.92 -4.44
N THR A 140 5.69 -11.20 -4.37
CA THR A 140 5.45 -11.93 -3.11
C THR A 140 6.69 -12.69 -2.65
N VAL A 141 7.32 -13.45 -3.55
CA VAL A 141 8.48 -14.29 -3.23
C VAL A 141 9.76 -13.45 -3.14
N GLY A 142 10.49 -13.54 -2.03
CA GLY A 142 11.80 -12.88 -1.86
C GLY A 142 11.75 -11.33 -1.82
N ASN A 143 10.56 -10.73 -1.66
CA ASN A 143 10.42 -9.27 -1.71
C ASN A 143 11.20 -8.56 -0.60
N HIS A 144 11.09 -9.07 0.63
CA HIS A 144 11.73 -8.48 1.80
C HIS A 144 13.26 -8.55 1.70
N SER A 145 13.82 -9.73 1.38
CA SER A 145 15.27 -9.91 1.22
C SER A 145 15.83 -9.01 0.14
N TYR A 146 15.16 -8.93 -1.01
CA TYR A 146 15.56 -8.05 -2.10
C TYR A 146 15.64 -6.57 -1.68
N VAL A 147 14.61 -6.07 -0.98
CA VAL A 147 14.60 -4.66 -0.55
C VAL A 147 15.64 -4.39 0.54
N LEU A 148 15.85 -5.33 1.47
CA LEU A 148 16.85 -5.19 2.53
C LEU A 148 18.28 -5.19 1.99
N GLU A 149 18.58 -6.07 1.02
CA GLU A 149 19.88 -6.15 0.35
C GLU A 149 20.14 -4.91 -0.52
N LYS A 150 19.12 -4.45 -1.26
CA LYS A 150 19.26 -3.30 -2.17
C LYS A 150 19.38 -1.97 -1.44
N PHE A 151 18.72 -1.83 -0.28
CA PHE A 151 18.67 -0.61 0.52
C PHE A 151 19.07 -0.89 1.98
N PRO A 152 20.38 -1.14 2.22
CA PRO A 152 20.89 -1.33 3.57
C PRO A 152 20.77 -0.03 4.34
N ILE A 153 20.17 -0.09 5.54
CA ILE A 153 20.07 1.05 6.45
C ILE A 153 20.98 0.74 7.64
N PRO A 154 22.01 1.56 7.91
CA PRO A 154 22.93 1.37 9.03
C PRO A 154 22.22 1.46 10.39
N GLU A 155 22.90 1.05 11.46
CA GLU A 155 22.37 1.09 12.82
C GLU A 155 22.28 2.53 13.38
N LYS A 156 21.56 2.67 14.49
CA LYS A 156 21.39 3.96 15.19
C LYS A 156 22.74 4.41 15.79
N LEU A 157 23.01 5.72 15.78
CA LEU A 157 24.17 6.27 16.48
C LEU A 157 23.84 6.45 17.97
N ALA A 158 24.84 6.22 18.82
CA ALA A 158 24.70 6.48 20.25
C ALA A 158 24.63 8.00 20.49
N VAL A 159 23.55 8.43 21.14
CA VAL A 159 23.42 9.79 21.68
C VAL A 159 24.01 9.70 23.10
N GLY A 160 24.93 10.60 23.46
CA GLY A 160 25.78 10.46 24.65
C GLY A 160 25.07 10.04 25.94
N ASP A 161 25.70 9.08 26.63
CA ASP A 161 25.63 8.53 28.01
C ASP A 161 24.37 8.55 28.89
N GLU A 162 23.24 9.15 28.54
CA GLU A 162 22.03 9.02 29.37
C GLU A 162 21.12 7.84 28.98
N ASP A 163 21.35 7.20 27.82
CA ASP A 163 20.52 6.09 27.32
C ASP A 163 21.06 4.68 27.66
N VAL A 164 21.98 4.55 28.62
CA VAL A 164 22.61 3.25 29.00
C VAL A 164 21.64 2.27 29.69
N ALA A 165 20.39 2.64 29.99
CA ALA A 165 19.49 1.78 30.77
C ALA A 165 18.10 1.51 30.20
N GLU A 166 17.79 1.91 28.96
CA GLU A 166 16.70 1.27 28.21
C GLU A 166 17.27 0.10 27.41
N GLN A 167 17.88 -0.84 28.14
CA GLN A 167 17.79 -2.24 27.73
C GLN A 167 16.32 -2.51 27.47
N GLU A 168 16.03 -3.00 26.26
CA GLU A 168 14.75 -3.54 25.88
C GLU A 168 14.20 -4.37 27.05
N GLN A 169 13.35 -3.77 27.88
CA GLN A 169 12.31 -4.51 28.54
C GLN A 169 11.44 -4.97 27.37
N GLU A 170 11.84 -6.10 26.77
CA GLU A 170 10.92 -7.02 26.14
C GLU A 170 9.85 -7.26 27.19
N GLN A 171 8.85 -6.38 27.25
CA GLN A 171 7.66 -6.66 28.03
C GLN A 171 7.23 -8.03 27.56
N PRO A 172 7.08 -9.03 28.46
CA PRO A 172 6.70 -10.37 28.09
C PRO A 172 5.41 -10.24 27.32
N LYS A 173 5.51 -10.26 25.99
CA LYS A 173 4.37 -10.15 25.09
C LYS A 173 3.51 -11.32 25.50
N GLU A 174 2.42 -11.02 26.23
CA GLU A 174 1.39 -11.99 26.55
C GLU A 174 1.19 -12.81 25.29
N LYS A 175 1.28 -14.13 25.40
CA LYS A 175 1.14 -15.06 24.29
C LYS A 175 -0.27 -14.91 23.74
N LYS A 176 -0.53 -13.84 22.99
CA LYS A 176 -1.70 -13.67 22.13
C LYS A 176 -1.70 -14.96 21.34
N LYS A 177 -2.75 -15.77 21.55
CA LYS A 177 -2.96 -17.04 20.85
C LYS A 177 -2.43 -16.83 19.44
N LYS A 178 -1.37 -17.56 19.08
CA LYS A 178 -0.75 -17.47 17.76
C LYS A 178 -1.89 -17.72 16.77
N PHE A 179 -2.52 -16.64 16.32
CA PHE A 179 -3.35 -16.64 15.14
C PHE A 179 -2.36 -17.12 14.11
N GLY A 180 -2.49 -18.40 13.72
CA GLY A 180 -1.52 -19.10 12.90
C GLY A 180 -1.05 -18.13 11.83
N ASP A 181 0.28 -18.00 11.74
CA ASP A 181 1.01 -17.02 10.96
C ASP A 181 0.15 -16.49 9.81
N GLN A 182 -0.03 -15.18 9.67
CA GLN A 182 -0.96 -14.65 8.66
C GLN A 182 -0.62 -15.22 7.26
N LEU A 183 0.65 -15.58 7.03
CA LEU A 183 1.16 -16.42 5.95
C LEU A 183 0.53 -17.82 5.85
N ASP A 184 0.39 -18.55 6.96
CA ASP A 184 -0.30 -19.84 7.07
C ASP A 184 -1.79 -19.71 6.72
N TRP A 185 -2.44 -18.58 7.06
CA TRP A 185 -3.81 -18.29 6.59
C TRP A 185 -3.88 -18.06 5.07
N TRP A 186 -2.97 -17.26 4.50
CA TRP A 186 -2.90 -17.05 3.05
C TRP A 186 -2.51 -18.33 2.28
N GLN A 187 -1.64 -19.17 2.83
CA GLN A 187 -1.30 -20.47 2.25
C GLN A 187 -2.49 -21.45 2.30
N ARG A 188 -3.33 -21.37 3.34
CA ARG A 188 -4.54 -22.18 3.49
C ARG A 188 -5.67 -21.72 2.57
N VAL A 189 -5.88 -20.42 2.40
CA VAL A 189 -6.99 -19.84 1.62
C VAL A 189 -6.61 -19.62 0.14
N GLY A 190 -5.34 -19.37 -0.17
CA GLY A 190 -4.85 -19.06 -1.51
C GLY A 190 -4.66 -20.26 -2.45
N ARG A 191 -4.83 -21.50 -1.97
CA ARG A 191 -4.95 -22.68 -2.84
C ARG A 191 -6.35 -22.74 -3.45
N TRP A 192 -6.67 -21.82 -4.36
CA TRP A 192 -7.77 -22.01 -5.29
C TRP A 192 -7.32 -23.08 -6.30
N ARG A 193 -7.86 -24.29 -6.16
CA ARG A 193 -7.86 -25.33 -7.21
C ARG A 193 -9.00 -25.07 -8.17
#